data_AF-A0A7S3F387-F1
#
_entry.id   AF-A0A7S3F387-F1
#
_cell.length_a   1.000
_cell.length_b   1.000
_cell.length_c   1.000
_cell.angle_alpha   90.00
_cell.angle_beta   90.00
_cell.angle_gamma   90.00
#
_symmetry.space_group_name_H-M   'P 1'
#
loop_
_entity.id
_entity.type
_entity.pdbx_description
1 polymer ?
#
loop_
_entity_poly.entity_id
_entity_poly.type
_entity_poly.pdbx_seq_one_letter_code
_entity_poly.pdbx_strand_id
1 'polypeptide(L)'
;CRRALLSGLCSDSLDAARRAIATMSTRDADERLVFLLSDANLGRYGVSPEQLGETLRANPKVKAYAIFIAEPVAAAWLAEQLPLGRGFAVGDVGKLPSVISAIFTSAASESA
;
A
#
# COMPACT_ATOMS: atom_id res chain seq x y z
N CYS A 1 11.81 16.87 -3.67
CA CYS A 1 12.34 15.54 -4.04
C CYS A 1 11.44 14.42 -3.51
N ARG A 2 10.53 13.86 -4.32
CA ARG A 2 9.66 12.72 -3.92
C ARG A 2 10.33 11.40 -4.31
N ARG A 3 10.37 10.42 -3.41
CA ARG A 3 11.01 9.12 -3.65
C ARG A 3 10.01 8.00 -3.40
N ALA A 4 9.64 7.28 -4.46
CA ALA A 4 8.80 6.09 -4.39
C ALA A 4 9.69 4.84 -4.47
N LEU A 5 9.43 3.85 -3.61
CA LEU A 5 10.08 2.54 -3.69
C LEU A 5 9.01 1.49 -4.06
N LEU A 6 9.14 0.87 -5.23
CA LEU A 6 8.47 -0.41 -5.54
C LEU A 6 9.41 -1.53 -5.07
N SER A 7 9.21 -2.06 -3.87
CA SER A 7 9.91 -3.27 -3.44
C SER A 7 9.09 -4.50 -3.80
N GLY A 8 9.43 -5.16 -4.92
CA GLY A 8 9.02 -6.52 -5.19
C GLY A 8 10.02 -7.49 -4.57
N LEU A 9 9.71 -8.05 -3.39
CA LEU A 9 10.49 -9.14 -2.79
C LEU A 9 9.56 -10.17 -2.17
N CYS A 10 9.73 -11.42 -2.60
CA CYS A 10 9.03 -12.61 -2.15
C CYS A 10 9.54 -13.03 -0.77
N SER A 11 8.89 -12.54 0.28
CA SER A 11 8.96 -12.99 1.67
C SER A 11 7.81 -12.27 2.38
N ASP A 12 6.92 -13.00 3.06
CA ASP A 12 5.64 -12.57 3.65
C ASP A 12 5.30 -11.09 3.47
N SER A 13 4.26 -10.80 2.68
CA SER A 13 3.86 -9.45 2.25
C SER A 13 3.84 -8.40 3.38
N LEU A 14 3.60 -8.85 4.62
CA LEU A 14 3.66 -8.03 5.83
C LEU A 14 5.08 -7.57 6.21
N ASP A 15 6.05 -8.49 6.24
CA ASP A 15 7.45 -8.15 6.58
C ASP A 15 8.11 -7.35 5.47
N ALA A 16 7.76 -7.62 4.22
CA ALA A 16 8.16 -6.78 3.10
C ALA A 16 7.67 -5.34 3.28
N ALA A 17 6.39 -5.14 3.63
CA ALA A 17 5.82 -3.84 3.90
C ALA A 17 6.50 -3.14 5.10
N ARG A 18 6.74 -3.86 6.21
CA ARG A 18 7.45 -3.32 7.39
C ARG A 18 8.85 -2.84 7.04
N ARG A 19 9.62 -3.67 6.32
CA ARG A 19 10.99 -3.32 5.89
C ARG A 19 11.00 -2.11 4.96
N ALA A 20 10.06 -2.04 4.02
CA ALA A 20 9.94 -0.90 3.12
C ALA A 20 9.65 0.40 3.87
N ILE A 21 8.70 0.36 4.82
CA ILE A 21 8.35 1.52 5.66
C ILE A 21 9.53 1.93 6.54
N ALA A 22 10.20 0.99 7.20
CA ALA A 22 11.38 1.28 8.01
C ALA A 22 12.50 1.91 7.18
N THR A 23 12.78 1.36 6.00
CA THR A 23 13.81 1.89 5.08
C THR A 23 13.47 3.28 4.56
N MET A 24 12.18 3.53 4.26
CA MET A 24 11.76 4.86 3.81
C MET A 24 11.79 5.88 4.93
N SER A 25 11.52 5.48 6.18
CA SER A 25 11.48 6.39 7.32
C SER A 25 12.81 7.09 7.62
N THR A 26 13.93 6.47 7.24
CA THR A 26 15.29 7.00 7.45
C THR A 26 15.80 7.84 6.27
N ARG A 27 15.06 7.88 5.16
CA ARG A 27 15.44 8.64 3.96
C ARG A 27 14.97 10.07 4.07
N ASP A 28 15.84 11.01 3.71
CA ASP A 28 15.48 12.42 3.59
C ASP A 28 14.68 12.66 2.30
N ALA A 29 13.44 13.10 2.47
CA ALA A 29 12.48 13.36 1.40
C ALA A 29 11.29 14.14 1.97
N ASP A 30 10.74 15.05 1.16
CA ASP A 30 9.55 15.82 1.50
C ASP A 30 8.35 14.89 1.73
N GLU A 31 8.22 13.87 0.88
CA GLU A 31 7.20 12.84 0.97
C GLU A 31 7.78 11.45 0.72
N ARG A 32 7.31 10.49 1.51
CA ARG A 32 7.72 9.08 1.47
C ARG A 32 6.52 8.22 1.19
N LEU A 33 6.53 7.55 0.04
CA LEU A 33 5.40 6.77 -0.45
C LEU A 33 5.82 5.31 -0.59
N VAL A 34 5.01 4.41 -0.03
CA VAL A 34 5.19 2.96 -0.14
C VAL A 34 3.92 2.36 -0.73
N PHE A 35 4.06 1.55 -1.78
CA PHE A 35 2.94 0.84 -2.39
C PHE A 35 3.17 -0.66 -2.23
N LEU A 36 2.23 -1.34 -1.58
CA LEU A 36 2.15 -2.78 -1.55
C LEU A 36 1.21 -3.23 -2.67
N LEU A 37 1.69 -4.10 -3.56
CA LEU A 37 0.85 -4.73 -4.57
C LEU A 37 0.68 -6.21 -4.24
N SER A 38 -0.56 -6.71 -4.22
CA SER A 38 -0.86 -8.11 -3.89
C SER A 38 -2.06 -8.62 -4.67
N ASP A 39 -2.12 -9.91 -4.96
CA ASP A 39 -3.23 -10.61 -5.63
C ASP A 39 -4.46 -10.87 -4.72
N ALA A 40 -4.64 -10.05 -3.67
CA ALA A 40 -5.66 -10.21 -2.61
C ALA A 40 -5.65 -11.55 -1.85
N ASN A 41 -4.62 -12.40 -2.02
CA ASN A 41 -4.56 -13.71 -1.38
C ASN A 41 -3.86 -13.69 0.00
N LEU A 42 -4.13 -12.67 0.83
CA LEU A 42 -3.42 -12.49 2.11
C LEU A 42 -3.65 -13.63 3.11
N GLY A 43 -4.85 -14.24 3.08
CA GLY A 43 -5.20 -15.35 3.96
C GLY A 43 -4.31 -16.59 3.77
N ARG A 44 -3.78 -16.81 2.56
CA ARG A 44 -2.87 -17.92 2.27
C ARG A 44 -1.48 -17.75 2.91
N TYR A 45 -1.11 -16.52 3.25
CA TYR A 45 0.16 -16.16 3.86
C TYR A 45 0.03 -15.85 5.36
N GLY A 46 -1.14 -16.11 5.97
CA GLY A 46 -1.38 -15.84 7.39
C GLY A 46 -1.36 -14.35 7.75
N VAL A 47 -1.54 -13.46 6.77
CA VAL A 47 -1.56 -12.01 6.99
C VAL A 47 -3.01 -11.57 7.22
N SER A 48 -3.32 -11.07 8.41
CA SER A 48 -4.63 -10.49 8.66
C SER A 48 -4.73 -9.07 8.07
N PRO A 49 -5.92 -8.65 7.59
CA PRO A 49 -6.13 -7.27 7.13
C PRO A 49 -5.82 -6.23 8.21
N GLU A 50 -6.09 -6.58 9.47
CA GLU A 50 -5.79 -5.75 10.64
C GLU A 50 -4.27 -5.52 10.80
N GLN A 51 -3.47 -6.59 10.78
CA GLN A 51 -2.01 -6.50 10.86
C GLN A 51 -1.42 -5.69 9.70
N LEU A 52 -2.00 -5.84 8.50
CA LEU A 52 -1.62 -5.05 7.36
C LEU A 52 -1.98 -3.58 7.56
N GLY A 53 -3.20 -3.28 8.03
CA GLY A 53 -3.66 -1.93 8.33
C GLY A 53 -2.81 -1.22 9.39
N GLU A 54 -2.40 -1.93 10.44
CA GLU A 54 -1.44 -1.44 11.44
C GLU A 54 -0.08 -1.15 10.80
N THR A 55 0.43 -2.09 10.00
CA THR A 55 1.72 -1.95 9.32
C THR A 55 1.74 -0.74 8.40
N LEU A 56 0.69 -0.51 7.60
CA LEU A 56 0.59 0.65 6.72
C LEU A 56 0.54 2.00 7.46
N ARG A 57 0.19 1.99 8.75
CA ARG A 57 0.19 3.18 9.62
C ARG A 57 1.35 3.21 10.61
N ALA A 58 2.24 2.23 10.59
CA ALA A 58 3.29 2.06 11.60
C ALA A 58 4.22 3.28 11.74
N ASN A 59 4.36 4.09 10.67
CA ASN A 59 5.14 5.32 10.72
C ASN A 59 4.39 6.48 10.05
N PRO A 60 4.03 7.55 10.77
CA PRO A 60 3.30 8.69 10.20
C PRO A 60 4.11 9.47 9.16
N LYS A 61 5.44 9.35 9.16
CA LYS A 61 6.31 9.99 8.15
C LYS A 61 6.27 9.29 6.79
N VAL A 62 5.66 8.12 6.69
CA VAL A 62 5.59 7.30 5.47
C VAL A 62 4.12 7.04 5.13
N LYS A 63 3.71 7.49 3.95
CA LYS A 63 2.39 7.23 3.39
C LYS A 63 2.43 5.89 2.66
N ALA A 64 1.97 4.84 3.33
CA ALA A 64 1.93 3.49 2.79
C ALA A 64 0.51 3.10 2.35
N TYR A 65 0.39 2.53 1.16
CA TYR A 65 -0.87 2.13 0.53
C TYR A 65 -0.79 0.67 0.08
N ALA A 66 -1.91 -0.04 0.07
CA ALA A 66 -2.05 -1.37 -0.50
C ALA A 66 -2.98 -1.35 -1.71
N ILE A 67 -2.55 -1.99 -2.79
CA ILE A 67 -3.29 -2.13 -4.04
C ILE A 67 -3.47 -3.63 -4.30
N PHE A 68 -4.71 -4.06 -4.35
CA PHE A 68 -5.10 -5.44 -4.56
C PHE A 68 -5.49 -5.67 -6.01
N ILE A 69 -4.74 -6.53 -6.72
CA ILE A 69 -4.98 -6.90 -8.10
C ILE A 69 -5.61 -8.30 -8.12
N ALA A 70 -6.93 -8.37 -8.00
CA ALA A 70 -7.64 -9.65 -7.92
C ALA A 70 -9.09 -9.50 -8.39
N GLU A 71 -9.86 -10.58 -8.28
CA GLU A 71 -11.30 -10.56 -8.50
C GLU A 71 -11.96 -9.40 -7.71
N PRO A 72 -12.82 -8.58 -8.34
CA PRO A 72 -13.34 -7.34 -7.76
C PRO A 72 -13.94 -7.50 -6.38
N VAL A 73 -14.68 -8.59 -6.14
CA VAL A 73 -15.34 -8.87 -4.86
C VAL A 73 -14.32 -9.11 -3.75
N ALA A 74 -13.31 -9.95 -4.00
CA ALA A 74 -12.28 -10.27 -3.03
C ALA A 74 -11.37 -9.06 -2.74
N ALA A 75 -10.96 -8.34 -3.79
CA ALA A 75 -10.13 -7.16 -3.68
C ALA A 75 -10.86 -6.02 -2.94
N ALA A 76 -12.14 -5.79 -3.24
CA ALA A 76 -12.95 -4.76 -2.58
C ALA A 76 -13.16 -5.10 -1.11
N TRP A 77 -13.56 -6.34 -0.79
CA TRP A 77 -13.72 -6.79 0.58
C TRP A 77 -12.44 -6.55 1.40
N LEU A 78 -11.27 -6.88 0.83
CA LEU A 78 -10.01 -6.70 1.52
C LEU A 78 -9.60 -5.23 1.66
N ALA A 79 -9.87 -4.39 0.64
CA ALA A 79 -9.62 -2.97 0.70
C ALA A 79 -10.51 -2.25 1.74
N GLU A 80 -11.74 -2.71 1.94
CA GLU A 80 -12.67 -2.19 2.96
C GLU A 80 -12.23 -2.50 4.40
N GLN A 81 -11.53 -3.61 4.61
CA GLN A 81 -10.94 -3.93 5.91
C GLN A 81 -9.73 -3.06 6.25
N LEU A 82 -9.16 -2.38 5.25
CA LEU A 82 -8.03 -1.49 5.44
C LEU A 82 -8.49 -0.10 5.90
N PRO A 83 -7.55 0.67 6.48
CA PRO A 83 -7.81 2.05 6.84
C PRO A 83 -8.30 2.88 5.66
N LEU A 84 -9.21 3.83 5.92
CA LEU A 84 -9.69 4.76 4.90
C LEU A 84 -8.52 5.39 4.12
N GLY A 85 -8.61 5.35 2.79
CA GLY A 85 -7.60 5.90 1.89
C GLY A 85 -6.29 5.08 1.80
N ARG A 86 -6.20 3.91 2.44
CA ARG A 86 -4.99 3.06 2.42
C ARG A 86 -5.13 1.75 1.65
N GLY A 87 -6.35 1.35 1.28
CA GLY A 87 -6.62 0.17 0.47
C GLY A 87 -7.27 0.51 -0.88
N PHE A 88 -6.82 -0.12 -1.95
CA PHE A 88 -7.37 0.05 -3.30
C PHE A 88 -7.57 -1.31 -3.97
N ALA A 89 -8.70 -1.49 -4.64
CA ALA A 89 -9.02 -2.69 -5.41
C ALA A 89 -8.91 -2.38 -6.91
N VAL A 90 -8.20 -3.25 -7.64
CA VAL A 90 -7.96 -3.12 -9.07
C VAL A 90 -8.29 -4.45 -9.74
N GLY A 91 -9.44 -4.54 -10.39
CA GLY A 91 -9.81 -5.75 -11.15
C GLY A 91 -9.12 -5.88 -12.51
N ASP A 92 -8.51 -4.80 -13.01
CA ASP A 92 -7.84 -4.74 -14.31
C ASP A 92 -6.52 -3.97 -14.17
N VAL A 93 -5.41 -4.64 -14.50
CA VAL A 93 -4.05 -4.06 -14.45
C VAL A 93 -3.94 -2.82 -15.33
N GLY A 94 -4.73 -2.70 -16.40
CA GLY A 94 -4.79 -1.50 -17.24
C GLY A 94 -5.24 -0.25 -16.50
N LYS A 95 -5.98 -0.39 -15.39
CA LYS A 95 -6.44 0.72 -14.54
C LYS A 95 -5.46 1.12 -13.44
N LEU A 96 -4.41 0.32 -13.23
CA LEU A 96 -3.41 0.57 -12.19
C LEU A 96 -2.76 1.97 -12.31
N PRO A 97 -2.37 2.47 -13.51
CA PRO A 97 -1.81 3.82 -13.63
C PRO A 97 -2.77 4.92 -13.17
N SER A 98 -4.07 4.78 -13.45
CA SER A 98 -5.09 5.74 -13.03
C SER A 98 -5.27 5.76 -11.52
N VAL A 99 -5.26 4.58 -10.88
CA VAL A 99 -5.35 4.46 -9.42
C VAL A 99 -4.14 5.07 -8.74
N ILE A 100 -2.93 4.77 -9.23
CA ILE A 100 -1.70 5.35 -8.70
C ILE A 100 -1.72 6.88 -8.82
N SER A 101 -2.17 7.41 -9.96
CA SER A 101 -2.33 8.86 -10.16
C SER A 101 -3.26 9.49 -9.12
N ALA A 102 -4.43 8.88 -8.90
CA ALA A 102 -5.38 9.34 -7.88
C ALA A 102 -4.77 9.35 -6.48
N ILE A 103 -4.01 8.30 -6.12
CA ILE A 103 -3.30 8.24 -4.83
C ILE A 103 -2.29 9.38 -4.70
N PHE A 104 -1.51 9.67 -5.74
CA PHE A 104 -0.56 10.78 -5.71
C PHE A 104 -1.25 12.14 -5.54
N THR A 105 -2.40 12.36 -6.19
CA THR A 105 -3.18 13.59 -6.03
C THR A 105 -3.69 13.73 -4.60
N SER A 106 -4.26 12.66 -4.02
CA SER A 106 -4.74 12.67 -2.63
C SER A 106 -3.59 12.85 -1.62
N ALA A 107 -2.47 12.18 -1.86
CA ALA A 107 -1.28 12.32 -1.02
C ALA A 107 -0.73 13.76 -1.05
N ALA A 108 -0.78 14.43 -2.20
CA ALA A 108 -0.36 15.82 -2.31
C ALA A 108 -1.30 16.78 -1.55
N SER A 109 -2.61 16.52 -1.53
CA SER A 109 -3.58 17.37 -0.81
C SER A 109 -3.52 17.23 0.71
N GLU A 110 -3.12 16.07 1.24
CA GLU A 110 -2.97 15.85 2.69
C GLU A 110 -1.72 16.51 3.30
N SER A 111 -0.80 16.98 2.45
CA SER A 111 0.47 17.59 2.86
C SER A 111 0.43 19.13 2.86
N ALA A 112 -0.73 19.73 2.58
CA ALA A 112 -0.96 21.17 2.46
C ALA A 112 -1.52 21.79 3.75
#